data_AF-A0A067ZE76-F1
#
_entry.id   AF-A0A067ZE76-F1
#
_cell.length_a   1.000
_cell.length_b   1.000
_cell.length_c   1.000
_cell.angle_alpha   90.00
_cell.angle_beta   90.00
_cell.angle_gamma   90.00
#
_symmetry.space_group_name_H-M   'P 1'
#
loop_
_entity.id
_entity.type
_entity.pdbx_description
1 polymer ?
#
loop_
_entity_poly.entity_id
_entity_poly.type
_entity_poly.pdbx_seq_one_letter_code
_entity_poly.pdbx_strand_id
1 'polypeptide(L)'
;VDLQGRFRADLGDIGGKYVKNEYYNDGEAPEKSVDVEIAIKLKTENKAFKVEKYVHSYPHCWRTDKPVLYYPLDSWFIKVTDVKDKMFSLNETINWKPKSTGEGRFGNWLKNANDWNLSRSRFWGIPLPIWRTEDGTEQVCIGSVEELKSEIAKAVNAGVMEADIFADFEVGNMSEDNYEKV
;
A
#
# COMPACT_ATOMS: atom_id res chain seq x y z
N VAL A 1 10.65 1.72 -13.59
CA VAL A 1 9.41 0.95 -13.78
C VAL A 1 8.26 1.89 -13.44
N ASP A 2 7.12 1.84 -14.12
CA ASP A 2 5.94 2.62 -13.78
C ASP A 2 5.07 1.92 -12.72
N LEU A 3 3.94 2.52 -12.35
CA LEU A 3 3.02 1.99 -11.34
C LEU A 3 2.26 0.73 -11.81
N GLN A 4 2.34 0.41 -13.09
CA GLN A 4 1.72 -0.77 -13.71
C GLN A 4 2.71 -1.94 -13.79
N GLY A 5 3.97 -1.76 -13.39
CA GLY A 5 4.99 -2.80 -13.45
C GLY A 5 5.67 -2.90 -14.81
N ARG A 6 5.65 -1.85 -15.64
CA ARG A 6 6.33 -1.78 -16.94
C ARG A 6 7.60 -0.95 -16.86
N PHE A 7 8.59 -1.27 -17.67
CA PHE A 7 9.76 -0.41 -17.85
C PHE A 7 9.33 0.96 -18.39
N ARG A 8 9.98 2.03 -17.92
CA ARG A 8 9.65 3.39 -18.36
C ARG A 8 9.89 3.50 -19.87
N ALA A 9 9.06 4.28 -20.56
CA ALA A 9 9.09 4.41 -22.01
C ALA A 9 10.43 4.96 -22.57
N ASP A 10 11.20 5.66 -21.75
CA ASP A 10 12.52 6.20 -22.10
C ASP A 10 13.65 5.15 -22.09
N LEU A 11 13.36 3.89 -21.71
CA LEU A 11 14.35 2.81 -21.65
C LEU A 11 14.57 2.08 -22.98
N GLY A 12 14.45 2.78 -24.11
CA GLY A 12 14.71 2.24 -25.45
C GLY A 12 13.96 0.93 -25.72
N ASP A 13 14.67 -0.10 -26.17
CA ASP A 13 14.10 -1.38 -26.64
C ASP A 13 13.29 -2.16 -25.58
N ILE A 14 13.51 -1.88 -24.29
CA ILE A 14 12.76 -2.53 -23.20
C ILE A 14 11.62 -1.66 -22.67
N GLY A 15 11.53 -0.39 -23.09
CA GLY A 15 10.49 0.54 -22.67
C GLY A 15 9.09 0.01 -22.95
N GLY A 16 8.19 0.15 -21.98
CA GLY A 16 6.80 -0.30 -22.08
C GLY A 16 6.56 -1.79 -21.86
N LYS A 17 7.60 -2.63 -21.83
CA LYS A 17 7.46 -4.07 -21.51
C LYS A 17 7.24 -4.29 -20.01
N TYR A 18 6.52 -5.34 -19.63
CA TYR A 18 6.41 -5.69 -18.20
C TYR A 18 7.72 -6.25 -17.65
N VAL A 19 8.01 -5.97 -16.39
CA VAL A 19 9.20 -6.49 -15.68
C VAL A 19 9.12 -8.01 -15.49
N LYS A 20 7.90 -8.54 -15.36
CA LYS A 20 7.61 -9.95 -15.13
C LYS A 20 6.52 -10.41 -16.11
N ASN A 21 6.67 -11.60 -16.67
CA ASN A 21 5.73 -12.11 -17.67
C ASN A 21 4.35 -12.38 -17.08
N GLU A 22 4.30 -12.67 -15.77
CA GLU A 22 3.09 -12.88 -14.97
C GLU A 22 2.18 -11.64 -14.88
N TYR A 23 2.63 -10.49 -15.38
CA TYR A 23 1.82 -9.28 -15.46
C TYR A 23 1.04 -9.11 -16.76
N TYR A 24 1.40 -9.87 -17.82
CA TYR A 24 0.60 -9.92 -19.04
C TYR A 24 -0.70 -10.69 -18.80
N ASN A 25 -1.70 -10.47 -19.67
CA ASN A 25 -2.88 -11.32 -19.69
C ASN A 25 -2.55 -12.69 -20.30
N ASP A 26 -3.44 -13.66 -20.08
CA ASP A 26 -3.29 -15.00 -20.62
C ASP A 26 -3.18 -14.96 -22.16
N GLY A 27 -2.10 -15.55 -22.69
CA GLY A 27 -1.81 -15.58 -24.13
C GLY A 27 -1.12 -14.34 -24.69
N GLU A 28 -0.92 -13.27 -23.90
CA GLU A 28 -0.24 -12.05 -24.36
C GLU A 28 1.25 -11.99 -23.95
N ALA A 29 1.69 -12.90 -23.08
CA ALA A 29 3.06 -12.92 -22.58
C ALA A 29 4.05 -13.23 -23.72
N PRO A 30 5.17 -12.50 -23.83
CA PRO A 30 6.21 -12.80 -24.80
C PRO A 30 6.91 -14.13 -24.48
N GLU A 31 7.42 -14.81 -25.50
CA GLU A 31 8.16 -16.08 -25.34
C GLU A 31 9.38 -15.93 -24.40
N LYS A 32 10.06 -14.79 -24.50
CA LYS A 32 11.17 -14.42 -23.63
C LYS A 32 10.76 -13.26 -22.74
N SER A 33 10.97 -13.42 -21.44
CA SER A 33 10.86 -12.33 -20.49
C SER A 33 12.00 -11.32 -20.65
N VAL A 34 11.79 -10.09 -20.17
CA VAL A 34 12.76 -9.00 -20.36
C VAL A 34 14.10 -9.28 -19.66
N ASP A 35 14.11 -10.00 -18.54
CA ASP A 35 15.35 -10.44 -17.87
C ASP A 35 16.16 -11.40 -18.74
N VAL A 36 15.51 -12.29 -19.50
CA VAL A 36 16.17 -13.16 -20.49
C VAL A 36 16.71 -12.34 -21.65
N GLU A 37 15.96 -11.37 -22.16
CA GLU A 37 16.45 -10.46 -23.22
C GLU A 37 17.69 -9.68 -22.77
N ILE A 38 17.67 -9.13 -21.54
CA ILE A 38 18.80 -8.42 -20.95
C ILE A 38 20.01 -9.35 -20.81
N ALA A 39 19.81 -10.58 -20.33
CA ALA A 39 20.89 -11.54 -20.19
C ALA A 39 21.52 -11.92 -21.55
N ILE A 40 20.70 -12.11 -22.59
CA ILE A 40 21.18 -12.36 -23.96
C ILE A 40 21.98 -11.15 -24.46
N LYS A 41 21.45 -9.93 -24.31
CA LYS A 41 22.13 -8.70 -24.74
C LYS A 41 23.50 -8.55 -24.07
N LEU A 42 23.56 -8.70 -22.75
CA LEU A 42 24.82 -8.59 -22.00
C LEU A 42 25.82 -9.68 -22.39
N LYS A 43 25.36 -10.88 -22.73
CA LYS A 43 26.23 -11.95 -23.22
C LYS A 43 26.79 -11.65 -24.62
N THR A 44 25.95 -11.18 -25.54
CA THR A 44 26.36 -10.78 -26.90
C THR A 44 27.33 -9.60 -26.88
N GLU A 45 27.17 -8.66 -25.95
CA GLU A 45 28.07 -7.52 -25.75
C GLU A 45 29.35 -7.89 -24.96
N ASN A 46 29.55 -9.17 -24.61
CA ASN A 46 30.67 -9.65 -23.78
C ASN A 46 30.78 -8.93 -22.41
N LYS A 47 29.63 -8.52 -21.84
CA LYS A 47 29.50 -7.88 -20.53
C LYS A 47 29.02 -8.83 -19.42
N ALA A 48 28.57 -10.03 -19.78
CA ALA A 48 28.15 -11.05 -18.83
C ALA A 48 29.20 -12.15 -18.68
N PHE A 49 29.77 -12.28 -17.47
CA PHE A 49 30.71 -13.36 -17.15
C PHE A 49 29.99 -14.72 -16.98
N LYS A 50 28.84 -14.72 -16.30
CA LYS A 50 28.06 -15.93 -16.02
C LYS A 50 26.56 -15.60 -16.07
N VAL A 51 25.79 -16.47 -16.72
CA VAL A 51 24.32 -16.40 -16.77
C VAL A 51 23.78 -17.78 -16.42
N GLU A 52 22.99 -17.87 -15.35
CA GLU A 52 22.39 -19.12 -14.90
C GLU A 52 21.00 -18.89 -14.30
N LYS A 53 20.18 -19.94 -14.27
CA LYS A 53 18.87 -19.91 -13.60
C LYS A 53 19.06 -20.17 -12.11
N TYR A 54 18.34 -19.42 -11.27
CA TYR A 54 18.37 -19.57 -9.83
C TYR A 54 16.96 -19.89 -9.30
N VAL A 55 16.86 -20.96 -8.51
CA VAL A 55 15.61 -21.39 -7.89
C VAL A 55 15.64 -21.00 -6.42
N HIS A 56 14.70 -20.16 -6.00
CA HIS A 56 14.62 -19.65 -4.64
C HIS A 56 13.19 -19.22 -4.30
N SER A 57 12.94 -18.96 -3.02
CA SER A 57 11.69 -18.37 -2.57
C SER A 57 11.62 -16.89 -2.97
N TYR A 58 10.51 -16.49 -3.58
CA TYR A 58 10.25 -15.11 -4.00
C TYR A 58 8.87 -14.66 -3.49
N PRO A 59 8.72 -13.40 -3.03
CA PRO A 59 7.45 -12.90 -2.53
C PRO A 59 6.42 -12.74 -3.67
N HIS A 60 5.21 -13.23 -3.42
CA HIS A 60 4.07 -13.10 -4.32
C HIS A 60 2.90 -12.40 -3.63
N CYS A 61 2.06 -11.75 -4.41
CA CYS A 61 0.86 -11.10 -3.93
C CYS A 61 -0.13 -12.16 -3.44
N TRP A 62 -0.44 -12.17 -2.15
CA TRP A 62 -1.33 -13.14 -1.52
C TRP A 62 -2.76 -13.22 -2.08
N ARG A 63 -3.18 -12.30 -2.95
CA ARG A 63 -4.50 -12.31 -3.61
C ARG A 63 -4.48 -12.74 -5.08
N THR A 64 -3.38 -12.50 -5.77
CA THR A 64 -3.30 -12.67 -7.24
C THR A 64 -2.20 -13.63 -7.67
N ASP A 65 -1.39 -14.08 -6.71
CA ASP A 65 -0.19 -14.89 -6.90
C ASP A 65 0.84 -14.29 -7.87
N LYS A 66 0.69 -13.02 -8.25
CA LYS A 66 1.64 -12.29 -9.08
C LYS A 66 2.91 -11.94 -8.28
N PRO A 67 4.11 -12.01 -8.88
CA PRO A 67 5.36 -11.67 -8.20
C PRO A 67 5.35 -10.21 -7.71
N VAL A 68 5.91 -9.95 -6.53
CA VAL A 68 5.98 -8.60 -5.95
C VAL A 68 7.31 -7.95 -6.29
N LEU A 69 7.28 -6.64 -6.60
CA LEU A 69 8.47 -5.82 -6.80
C LEU A 69 8.63 -4.85 -5.63
N TYR A 70 9.87 -4.65 -5.18
CA TYR A 70 10.19 -3.54 -4.29
C TYR A 70 10.26 -2.26 -5.12
N TYR A 71 9.41 -1.28 -4.77
CA TYR A 71 9.27 -0.05 -5.52
C TYR A 71 9.04 1.12 -4.54
N PRO A 72 9.76 2.25 -4.68
CA PRO A 72 9.58 3.41 -3.82
C PRO A 72 8.22 4.07 -4.12
N LEU A 73 7.39 4.21 -3.10
CA LEU A 73 6.07 4.85 -3.18
C LEU A 73 5.88 5.78 -1.99
N ASP A 74 5.18 6.89 -2.24
CA ASP A 74 4.64 7.70 -1.16
C ASP A 74 3.51 6.93 -0.47
N SER A 75 3.65 6.78 0.84
CA SER A 75 2.78 5.92 1.62
C SER A 75 2.72 6.40 3.07
N TRP A 76 1.55 6.21 3.70
CA TRP A 76 1.34 6.46 5.12
C TRP A 76 1.74 5.24 5.93
N PHE A 77 2.51 5.47 6.99
CA PHE A 77 2.98 4.44 7.90
C PHE A 77 2.54 4.75 9.33
N ILE A 78 2.19 3.71 10.07
CA ILE A 78 2.10 3.76 11.52
C ILE A 78 3.47 3.40 12.07
N LYS A 79 4.01 4.25 12.95
CA LYS A 79 5.33 4.06 13.58
C LYS A 79 5.27 3.01 14.68
N VAL A 80 5.13 1.75 14.26
CA VAL A 80 5.01 0.57 15.13
C VAL A 80 6.29 0.34 15.93
N THR A 81 7.43 0.74 15.38
CA THR A 81 8.74 0.62 16.02
C THR A 81 8.81 1.29 17.39
N ASP A 82 8.07 2.37 17.62
CA ASP A 82 8.02 3.09 18.92
C ASP A 82 7.27 2.30 20.01
N VAL A 83 6.38 1.38 19.63
CA VAL A 83 5.52 0.64 20.56
C VAL A 83 5.79 -0.87 20.56
N LYS A 84 6.75 -1.35 19.78
CA LYS A 84 7.03 -2.79 19.60
C LYS A 84 7.32 -3.52 20.91
N ASP A 85 8.08 -2.91 21.82
CA ASP A 85 8.47 -3.53 23.09
C ASP A 85 7.26 -3.64 24.03
N LYS A 86 6.38 -2.63 24.01
CA LYS A 86 5.11 -2.65 24.74
C LYS A 86 4.15 -3.70 24.17
N MET A 87 4.08 -3.84 22.84
CA MET A 87 3.27 -4.90 22.21
C MET A 87 3.79 -6.29 22.59
N PHE A 88 5.11 -6.47 22.63
CA PHE A 88 5.72 -7.73 23.03
C PHE A 88 5.42 -8.07 24.51
N SER A 89 5.56 -7.11 25.43
CA SER A 89 5.25 -7.37 26.85
C SER A 89 3.77 -7.67 27.08
N LEU A 90 2.86 -6.98 26.39
CA LEU A 90 1.43 -7.29 26.43
C LEU A 90 1.13 -8.68 25.87
N ASN A 91 1.84 -9.10 24.82
CA ASN A 91 1.69 -10.44 24.25
C ASN A 91 2.00 -11.57 25.25
N GLU A 92 2.92 -11.35 26.19
CA GLU A 92 3.25 -12.32 27.25
C GLU A 92 2.12 -12.50 28.27
N THR A 93 1.22 -11.52 28.40
CA THR A 93 0.05 -11.62 29.30
C THR A 93 -1.12 -12.40 28.70
N ILE A 94 -1.09 -12.67 27.38
CA ILE A 94 -2.17 -13.35 26.67
C ILE A 94 -2.07 -14.87 26.89
N ASN A 95 -3.19 -15.51 27.25
CA ASN A 95 -3.27 -16.96 27.37
C ASN A 95 -3.42 -17.63 25.99
N TRP A 96 -2.31 -17.84 25.30
CA TRP A 96 -2.29 -18.45 23.97
C TRP A 96 -2.55 -19.96 23.97
N LYS A 97 -3.34 -20.40 22.99
CA LYS A 97 -3.63 -21.82 22.72
C LYS A 97 -3.44 -22.10 21.22
N PRO A 98 -2.33 -22.77 20.79
CA PRO A 98 -1.21 -23.28 21.60
C PRO A 98 -0.19 -22.17 21.96
N LYS A 99 0.49 -22.33 23.11
CA LYS A 99 1.51 -21.37 23.59
C LYS A 99 2.61 -21.09 22.57
N SER A 100 3.07 -22.11 21.85
CA SER A 100 4.14 -21.99 20.84
C SER A 100 3.81 -21.02 19.70
N THR A 101 2.53 -20.78 19.42
CA THR A 101 2.11 -19.81 18.40
C THR A 101 2.26 -18.39 18.91
N GLY A 102 1.79 -18.11 20.13
CA GLY A 102 1.81 -16.77 20.70
C GLY A 102 3.16 -16.31 21.21
N GLU A 103 3.74 -17.10 22.12
CA GLU A 103 5.04 -16.78 22.73
C GLU A 103 6.18 -16.96 21.70
N GLY A 104 6.05 -17.97 20.83
CA GLY A 104 7.04 -18.29 19.81
C GLY A 104 6.87 -17.49 18.53
N ARG A 105 5.96 -17.93 17.63
CA ARG A 105 5.84 -17.36 16.27
C ARG A 105 5.46 -15.88 16.29
N PHE A 106 4.38 -15.51 16.98
CA PHE A 106 3.89 -14.15 17.02
C PHE A 106 4.79 -13.23 17.87
N GLY A 107 5.29 -13.72 19.00
CA GLY A 107 6.27 -13.01 19.82
C GLY A 107 7.56 -12.66 19.06
N ASN A 108 8.14 -13.61 18.32
CA ASN A 108 9.32 -13.36 17.48
C ASN A 108 9.03 -12.40 16.32
N TRP A 109 7.81 -12.43 15.77
CA TRP A 109 7.37 -11.47 14.76
C TRP A 109 7.30 -10.05 15.33
N LEU A 110 6.71 -9.87 16.53
CA LEU A 110 6.61 -8.57 17.20
C LEU A 110 7.99 -7.94 17.48
N LYS A 111 8.98 -8.75 17.91
CA LYS A 111 10.35 -8.26 18.17
C LYS A 111 11.02 -7.66 16.93
N ASN A 112 10.67 -8.16 15.75
CA ASN A 112 11.22 -7.73 14.46
C ASN A 112 10.22 -6.91 13.64
N ALA A 113 9.16 -6.39 14.28
CA ALA A 113 8.14 -5.61 13.60
C ALA A 113 8.74 -4.31 13.05
N ASN A 114 8.50 -4.09 11.76
CA ASN A 114 8.80 -2.83 11.08
C ASN A 114 7.56 -1.92 11.13
N ASP A 115 7.75 -0.65 10.75
CA ASP A 115 6.64 0.28 10.63
C ASP A 115 5.59 -0.23 9.63
N TRP A 116 4.33 -0.07 10.01
CA TRP A 116 3.23 -0.66 9.27
C TRP A 116 2.77 0.29 8.17
N ASN A 117 3.02 -0.10 6.93
CA ASN A 117 2.42 0.57 5.78
C ASN A 117 0.88 0.42 5.82
N LEU A 118 0.19 1.54 6.07
CA LEU A 118 -1.26 1.61 6.21
C LEU A 118 -1.95 1.96 4.89
N SER A 119 -1.48 2.97 4.16
CA SER A 119 -2.19 3.47 2.98
C SER A 119 -2.21 2.47 1.84
N ARG A 120 -3.29 2.48 1.06
CA ARG A 120 -3.44 1.67 -0.15
C ARG A 120 -4.03 2.53 -1.26
N SER A 121 -3.44 2.49 -2.45
CA SER A 121 -4.03 3.10 -3.65
C SER A 121 -5.15 2.20 -4.20
N ARG A 122 -6.31 2.26 -3.54
CA ARG A 122 -7.51 1.47 -3.83
C ARG A 122 -8.76 2.33 -3.62
N PHE A 123 -9.84 1.92 -4.29
CA PHE A 123 -11.12 2.64 -4.26
C PHE A 123 -12.06 2.16 -3.15
N TRP A 124 -12.11 0.85 -2.89
CA TRP A 124 -13.00 0.28 -1.88
C TRP A 124 -12.27 0.03 -0.55
N GLY A 125 -12.64 0.80 0.47
CA GLY A 125 -12.10 0.72 1.82
C GLY A 125 -12.43 1.96 2.66
N ILE A 126 -11.96 1.98 3.90
CA ILE A 126 -12.09 3.15 4.77
C ILE A 126 -11.07 4.21 4.31
N PRO A 127 -11.50 5.42 3.92
CA PRO A 127 -10.59 6.47 3.51
C PRO A 127 -9.71 6.91 4.69
N LEU A 128 -8.47 7.33 4.41
CA LEU A 128 -7.65 7.99 5.42
C LEU A 128 -8.19 9.42 5.59
N PRO A 129 -8.66 9.80 6.79
CA PRO A 129 -9.33 11.08 7.00
C PRO A 129 -8.31 12.22 7.18
N ILE A 130 -7.40 12.36 6.22
CA ILE A 130 -6.31 13.32 6.25
C ILE A 130 -6.49 14.28 5.08
N TRP A 131 -6.65 15.56 5.39
CA TRP A 131 -6.64 16.65 4.43
C TRP A 131 -5.29 17.34 4.50
N ARG A 132 -4.78 17.77 3.34
CA ARG A 132 -3.47 18.40 3.20
C ARG A 132 -3.56 19.49 2.14
N THR A 133 -2.84 20.59 2.33
CA THR A 133 -2.68 21.62 1.30
C THR A 133 -1.92 21.10 0.08
N GLU A 134 -2.09 21.74 -1.07
CA GLU A 134 -1.42 21.33 -2.31
C GLU A 134 0.12 21.37 -2.19
N ASP A 135 0.65 22.35 -1.44
CA ASP A 135 2.08 22.48 -1.16
C ASP A 135 2.59 21.56 -0.03
N GLY A 136 1.69 20.84 0.64
CA GLY A 136 2.00 19.92 1.73
C GLY A 136 2.47 20.55 3.04
N THR A 137 2.35 21.87 3.20
CA THR A 137 2.79 22.58 4.41
C THR A 137 1.85 22.37 5.60
N GLU A 138 0.55 22.24 5.34
CA GLU A 138 -0.48 22.04 6.35
C GLU A 138 -1.21 20.71 6.14
N GLN A 139 -1.58 20.09 7.25
CA GLN A 139 -2.29 18.81 7.26
C GLN A 139 -3.17 18.72 8.52
N VAL A 140 -4.40 18.23 8.34
CA VAL A 140 -5.37 18.01 9.40
C VAL A 140 -5.93 16.60 9.30
N CYS A 141 -6.06 15.92 10.44
CA CYS A 141 -6.71 14.61 10.54
C CYS A 141 -8.08 14.82 11.17
N ILE A 142 -9.15 14.49 10.44
CA ILE A 142 -10.53 14.64 10.90
C ILE A 142 -10.93 13.34 11.62
N GLY A 143 -11.21 13.43 12.91
CA GLY A 143 -11.48 12.29 13.78
C GLY A 143 -12.94 11.87 13.86
N SER A 144 -13.87 12.70 13.37
CA SER A 144 -15.31 12.43 13.45
C SER A 144 -16.11 13.12 12.34
N VAL A 145 -17.34 12.65 12.13
CA VAL A 145 -18.28 13.32 11.21
C VAL A 145 -18.66 14.72 11.70
N GLU A 146 -18.70 14.94 13.02
CA GLU A 146 -18.93 16.27 13.60
C GLU A 146 -17.81 17.25 13.22
N GLU A 147 -16.55 16.84 13.37
CA GLU A 147 -15.39 17.63 12.92
C GLU A 147 -15.45 17.87 11.41
N LEU A 148 -15.82 16.85 10.62
CA LEU A 148 -15.97 16.98 9.17
C LEU A 148 -17.01 18.05 8.81
N LYS A 149 -18.18 18.05 9.47
CA LYS A 149 -19.24 19.05 9.23
C LYS A 149 -18.78 20.46 9.62
N SER A 150 -18.00 20.60 10.69
CA SER A 150 -17.40 21.88 11.08
C SER A 150 -16.45 22.41 10.00
N GLU A 151 -15.59 21.56 9.44
CA GLU A 151 -14.68 21.95 8.35
C GLU A 151 -15.44 22.25 7.04
N ILE A 152 -16.49 21.49 6.72
CA ILE A 152 -17.37 21.78 5.58
C ILE A 152 -18.03 23.16 5.73
N ALA A 153 -18.54 23.50 6.91
CA ALA A 153 -19.14 24.81 7.15
C ALA A 153 -18.12 25.95 6.93
N LYS A 154 -16.85 25.77 7.33
CA LYS A 154 -15.79 26.73 7.01
C LYS A 154 -15.55 26.86 5.51
N ALA A 155 -15.54 25.74 4.77
CA ALA A 155 -15.35 25.75 3.32
C ALA A 155 -16.50 26.46 2.59
N VAL A 156 -17.75 26.25 3.03
CA VAL A 156 -18.93 26.96 2.51
C VAL A 156 -18.86 28.45 2.79
N ASN A 157 -18.55 28.84 4.03
CA ASN A 157 -18.40 30.25 4.42
C ASN A 157 -17.26 30.95 3.66
N ALA A 158 -16.21 30.22 3.30
CA ALA A 158 -15.10 30.71 2.49
C ALA A 158 -15.41 30.75 0.99
N GLY A 159 -16.57 30.24 0.54
CA GLY A 159 -16.95 30.17 -0.87
C GLY A 159 -16.20 29.13 -1.69
N VAL A 160 -15.51 28.18 -1.03
CA VAL A 160 -14.80 27.06 -1.70
C VAL A 160 -15.80 25.96 -2.10
N MET A 161 -16.89 25.84 -1.37
CA MET A 161 -17.93 24.84 -1.57
C MET A 161 -19.30 25.53 -1.62
N GLU A 162 -20.17 25.13 -2.54
CA GLU A 162 -21.46 25.79 -2.75
C GLU A 162 -22.46 25.55 -1.62
N ALA A 163 -22.50 24.32 -1.08
CA ALA A 163 -23.41 23.92 -0.01
C ALA A 163 -22.85 22.69 0.74
N ASP A 164 -23.30 22.46 1.97
CA ASP A 164 -22.97 21.27 2.76
C ASP A 164 -23.60 20.00 2.12
N ILE A 165 -22.76 19.09 1.61
CA ILE A 165 -23.21 17.83 1.00
C ILE A 165 -23.80 16.83 2.00
N PHE A 166 -23.59 17.06 3.30
CA PHE A 166 -24.10 16.21 4.39
C PHE A 166 -25.07 16.98 5.29
N ALA A 167 -25.79 17.96 4.73
CA ALA A 167 -26.73 18.79 5.47
C ALA A 167 -27.76 17.95 6.27
N ASP A 168 -28.26 16.87 5.67
CA ASP A 168 -29.28 15.99 6.26
C ASP A 168 -28.75 15.01 7.32
N PHE A 169 -27.44 14.94 7.53
CA PHE A 169 -26.83 14.12 8.57
C PHE A 169 -26.95 14.79 9.95
N GLU A 170 -27.49 14.07 10.92
CA GLU A 170 -27.65 14.52 12.29
C GLU A 170 -26.48 14.06 13.18
N VAL A 171 -25.75 14.99 13.78
CA VAL A 171 -24.65 14.67 14.69
C VAL A 171 -25.19 14.01 15.96
N GLY A 172 -24.55 12.90 16.37
CA GLY A 172 -24.95 12.13 17.56
C GLY A 172 -26.07 11.12 17.31
N ASN A 173 -26.70 11.14 16.14
CA ASN A 173 -27.67 10.13 15.74
C ASN A 173 -26.94 8.92 15.12
N MET A 174 -27.01 7.78 15.81
CA MET A 174 -26.30 6.55 15.44
C MET A 174 -27.17 5.56 14.66
N SER A 175 -28.34 5.97 14.15
CA SER A 175 -29.19 5.11 13.34
C SER A 175 -28.56 4.81 11.98
N GLU A 176 -28.85 3.63 11.45
CA GLU A 176 -28.39 3.21 10.12
C GLU A 176 -28.87 4.20 9.05
N ASP A 177 -30.16 4.57 9.06
CA ASP A 177 -30.76 5.58 8.17
C ASP A 177 -30.03 6.94 8.19
N ASN A 178 -29.40 7.32 9.31
CA ASN A 178 -28.64 8.56 9.38
C ASN A 178 -27.26 8.40 8.73
N TYR A 179 -26.62 7.24 8.92
CA TYR A 179 -25.33 6.92 8.31
C TYR A 179 -25.41 6.61 6.80
N GLU A 180 -26.57 6.21 6.28
CA GLU A 180 -26.77 6.06 4.82
C GLU A 180 -26.74 7.41 4.07
N LYS A 181 -26.80 8.53 4.78
CA LYS A 181 -26.76 9.88 4.19
C LYS A 181 -25.34 10.42 3.96
N VAL A 182 -24.30 9.68 4.36
CA VAL A 182 -22.88 10.07 4.29
C VAL A 182 -22.03 9.05 3.54
#